data_AF-A0A948CAD0-F1
#
_entry.id   AF-A0A948CAD0-F1
#
_cell.length_a   1.000
_cell.length_b   1.000
_cell.length_c   1.000
_cell.angle_alpha   90.00
_cell.angle_beta   90.00
_cell.angle_gamma   90.00
#
_symmetry.space_group_name_H-M   'P 1'
#
loop_
_entity.id
_entity.type
_entity.pdbx_description
1 polymer ?
#
loop_
_entity_poly.entity_id
_entity_poly.type
_entity_poly.pdbx_seq_one_letter_code
_entity_poly.pdbx_strand_id
1 'polypeptide(L)'
;MDKRTILILNIIIKEHIKTGALVGSEVLVDKYKLDISPATVRNEMAELEKTGYIAQQYTSSGRIPTEKAYNFYLENLEEKKIGITESKIFSELLKNKDELSFKQVAKELAKVSNNAVFWAFHQNNLYYTGISNLLSQPEFCQTELIYDISKIIDQVDEIINNIFNKIKEEPQIFLGSTNPFGDFCGTILVKYKFKNNIGLFGILGPMRMDYEKNLALIKFINNKIIEK
;
A
#
# COMPACT_ATOMS: atom_id res chain seq x y z
N MET A 1 4.06 19.73 14.76
CA MET A 1 4.05 20.40 13.45
C MET A 1 2.86 21.35 13.40
N ASP A 2 3.02 22.51 12.76
CA ASP A 2 1.88 23.41 12.56
C ASP A 2 0.97 22.93 11.41
N LYS A 3 -0.20 23.56 11.28
CA LYS A 3 -1.21 23.18 10.28
C LYS A 3 -0.70 23.28 8.83
N ARG A 4 0.17 24.26 8.53
CA ARG A 4 0.72 24.44 7.19
C ARG A 4 1.74 23.36 6.89
N THR A 5 2.66 23.08 7.81
CA THR A 5 3.65 22.01 7.63
C THR A 5 2.95 20.65 7.44
N ILE A 6 1.86 20.37 8.18
CA ILE A 6 1.03 19.18 8.00
C ILE A 6 0.39 19.14 6.60
N LEU A 7 -0.18 20.26 6.14
CA LEU A 7 -0.75 20.36 4.80
C LEU A 7 0.31 20.05 3.73
N ILE A 8 1.49 20.66 3.82
CA ILE A 8 2.58 20.43 2.86
C ILE A 8 3.04 18.97 2.89
N LEU A 9 3.20 18.38 4.07
CA LEU A 9 3.55 16.96 4.19
C LEU A 9 2.52 16.05 3.50
N ASN A 10 1.23 16.27 3.77
CA ASN A 10 0.16 15.48 3.16
C ASN A 10 0.14 15.61 1.64
N ILE A 11 0.39 16.80 1.10
CA ILE A 11 0.46 17.02 -0.35
C ILE A 11 1.68 16.30 -0.94
N ILE A 12 2.85 16.38 -0.29
CA ILE A 12 4.06 15.65 -0.72
C ILE A 12 3.80 14.15 -0.77
N ILE A 13 3.19 13.59 0.28
CA ILE A 13 2.86 12.17 0.35
C ILE A 13 1.89 11.79 -0.77
N LYS A 14 0.80 12.55 -0.96
CA LYS A 14 -0.18 12.28 -2.02
C LYS A 14 0.42 12.37 -3.43
N GLU A 15 1.29 13.35 -3.65
CA GLU A 15 1.99 13.49 -4.94
C GLU A 15 2.95 12.32 -5.19
N HIS A 16 3.68 11.90 -4.15
CA HIS A 16 4.60 10.79 -4.26
C HIS A 16 3.86 9.44 -4.42
N ILE A 17 2.76 9.18 -3.70
CA ILE A 17 1.87 8.03 -3.92
C ILE A 17 1.48 7.92 -5.40
N LYS A 18 1.09 9.05 -6.00
CA LYS A 18 0.61 9.12 -7.38
C LYS A 18 1.71 8.91 -8.43
N THR A 19 2.92 9.41 -8.18
CA THR A 19 3.95 9.54 -9.23
C THR A 19 5.15 8.63 -9.03
N GLY A 20 5.48 8.27 -7.80
CA GLY A 20 6.76 7.63 -7.44
C GLY A 20 7.99 8.50 -7.69
N ALA A 21 7.81 9.78 -8.05
CA ALA A 21 8.88 10.69 -8.38
C ALA A 21 9.32 11.52 -7.16
N LEU A 22 10.50 12.13 -7.25
CA LEU A 22 10.96 13.14 -6.31
C LEU A 22 10.02 14.35 -6.35
N VAL A 23 9.62 14.85 -5.19
CA VAL A 23 8.66 15.96 -5.07
C VAL A 23 9.40 17.28 -4.83
N GLY A 24 9.16 18.26 -5.69
CA GLY A 24 9.76 19.60 -5.63
C GLY A 24 8.73 20.69 -5.29
N SER A 25 9.20 21.78 -4.69
CA SER A 25 8.34 22.89 -4.25
C SER A 25 7.52 23.54 -5.38
N GLU A 26 8.10 23.66 -6.57
CA GLU A 26 7.43 24.28 -7.73
C GLU A 26 6.26 23.42 -8.22
N VAL A 27 6.48 22.10 -8.33
CA VAL A 27 5.44 21.12 -8.66
C VAL A 27 4.27 21.21 -7.68
N LEU A 28 4.56 21.36 -6.39
CA LEU A 28 3.54 21.47 -5.35
C LEU A 28 2.69 22.72 -5.51
N VAL A 29 3.32 23.88 -5.68
CA VAL A 29 2.61 25.17 -5.81
C VAL A 29 1.75 25.19 -7.07
N ASP A 30 2.32 24.80 -8.22
CA ASP A 30 1.62 24.89 -9.51
C ASP A 30 0.47 23.89 -9.61
N LYS A 31 0.70 22.63 -9.20
CA LYS A 31 -0.27 21.55 -9.35
C LYS A 31 -1.42 21.63 -8.35
N TYR A 32 -1.11 22.01 -7.11
CA TYR A 32 -2.09 22.10 -6.02
C TYR A 32 -2.62 23.52 -5.81
N LYS A 33 -2.19 24.49 -6.63
CA LYS A 33 -2.63 25.90 -6.59
C LYS A 33 -2.55 26.48 -5.19
N LEU A 34 -1.38 26.35 -4.57
CA LEU A 34 -1.17 26.83 -3.21
C LEU A 34 -1.08 28.36 -3.19
N ASP A 35 -1.72 28.98 -2.19
CA ASP A 35 -1.68 30.44 -1.98
C ASP A 35 -0.34 30.95 -1.38
N ILE A 36 0.74 30.20 -1.59
CA ILE A 36 2.08 30.50 -1.07
C ILE A 36 3.15 30.27 -2.12
N SER A 37 4.25 31.01 -2.02
CA SER A 37 5.35 30.92 -2.97
C SER A 37 6.14 29.59 -2.85
N PRO A 38 6.82 29.15 -3.93
CA PRO A 38 7.72 28.00 -3.87
C PRO A 38 8.81 28.16 -2.79
N ALA A 39 9.30 29.39 -2.55
CA ALA A 39 10.25 29.66 -1.48
C ALA A 39 9.68 29.36 -0.09
N THR A 40 8.40 29.67 0.15
CA THR A 40 7.71 29.33 1.41
C THR A 40 7.60 27.83 1.58
N VAL A 41 7.22 27.11 0.51
CA VAL A 41 7.15 25.64 0.52
C VAL A 41 8.51 25.01 0.79
N ARG A 42 9.61 25.54 0.23
CA ARG A 42 10.98 25.06 0.52
C ARG A 42 11.34 25.20 1.99
N ASN A 43 10.92 26.29 2.65
CA ASN A 43 11.17 26.47 4.09
C ASN A 43 10.42 25.40 4.92
N GLU A 44 9.17 25.10 4.59
CA GLU A 44 8.41 24.03 5.25
C GLU A 44 9.04 22.66 4.99
N MET A 45 9.49 22.40 3.75
CA MET A 45 10.21 21.17 3.39
C MET A 45 11.53 21.03 4.16
N ALA A 46 12.26 22.11 4.40
CA ALA A 46 13.50 22.08 5.19
C ALA A 46 13.22 21.65 6.65
N GLU A 47 12.11 22.11 7.24
CA GLU A 47 11.71 21.67 8.59
C GLU A 47 11.25 20.21 8.58
N LEU A 48 10.50 19.77 7.57
CA LEU A 48 10.12 18.36 7.39
C LEU A 48 11.33 17.44 7.22
N GLU A 49 12.35 17.89 6.51
CA GLU A 49 13.61 17.15 6.33
C GLU A 49 14.38 17.06 7.64
N LYS A 50 14.56 18.19 8.32
CA LYS A 50 15.22 18.25 9.64
C LYS A 50 14.54 17.35 10.68
N THR A 51 13.22 17.24 10.62
CA THR A 51 12.42 16.40 11.52
C THR A 51 12.26 14.95 11.01
N GLY A 52 12.87 14.61 9.88
CA GLY A 52 12.96 13.25 9.34
C GLY A 52 11.71 12.72 8.64
N TYR A 53 10.76 13.59 8.29
CA TYR A 53 9.56 13.22 7.53
C TYR A 53 9.83 13.06 6.04
N ILE A 54 10.75 13.84 5.49
CA ILE A 54 11.15 13.71 4.10
C ILE A 54 12.68 13.62 4.00
N ALA A 55 13.17 12.99 2.95
CA ALA A 55 14.59 12.81 2.72
C ALA A 55 14.95 13.05 1.25
N GLN A 56 16.22 13.35 0.99
CA GLN A 56 16.79 13.44 -0.34
C GLN A 56 17.42 12.10 -0.72
N GLN A 57 17.04 11.50 -1.85
CA GLN A 57 17.62 10.21 -2.27
C GLN A 57 18.97 10.37 -2.98
N TYR A 58 19.13 11.30 -3.93
CA TYR A 58 20.41 11.56 -4.61
C TYR A 58 20.48 13.02 -5.13
N THR A 59 21.34 13.86 -4.53
CA THR A 59 21.56 15.30 -4.87
C THR A 59 20.34 16.25 -4.80
N SER A 60 20.59 17.56 -4.83
CA SER A 60 19.74 18.67 -4.31
C SER A 60 18.35 18.87 -4.93
N SER A 61 17.86 17.96 -5.76
CA SER A 61 16.64 18.14 -6.55
C SER A 61 15.52 17.20 -6.09
N GLY A 62 14.71 17.68 -5.15
CA GLY A 62 13.48 17.02 -4.69
C GLY A 62 13.62 16.19 -3.42
N ARG A 63 12.48 15.78 -2.87
CA ARG A 63 12.36 15.01 -1.62
C ARG A 63 11.38 13.86 -1.78
N ILE A 64 11.57 12.80 -1.00
CA ILE A 64 10.62 11.71 -0.83
C ILE A 64 10.17 11.61 0.63
N PRO A 65 8.90 11.22 0.89
CA PRO A 65 8.47 10.77 2.20
C PRO A 65 9.32 9.61 2.74
N THR A 66 9.63 9.65 4.03
CA THR A 66 10.22 8.54 4.77
C THR A 66 9.14 7.61 5.33
N GLU A 67 9.55 6.48 5.93
CA GLU A 67 8.65 5.61 6.71
C GLU A 67 7.85 6.40 7.75
N LYS A 68 8.49 7.37 8.42
CA LYS A 68 7.87 8.24 9.43
C LYS A 68 6.73 9.08 8.85
N ALA A 69 6.90 9.59 7.63
CA ALA A 69 5.85 10.34 6.95
C ALA A 69 4.66 9.47 6.58
N TYR A 70 4.90 8.27 6.06
CA TYR A 70 3.82 7.34 5.78
C TYR A 70 3.08 6.89 7.03
N ASN A 71 3.78 6.59 8.12
CA ASN A 71 3.13 6.27 9.40
C ASN A 71 2.24 7.42 9.87
N PHE A 72 2.73 8.66 9.84
CA PHE A 72 1.93 9.84 10.16
C PHE A 72 0.70 9.99 9.25
N TYR A 73 0.85 9.73 7.95
CA TYR A 73 -0.26 9.77 7.00
C TYR A 73 -1.31 8.69 7.29
N LEU A 74 -0.87 7.48 7.61
CA LEU A 74 -1.74 6.34 7.92
C LEU A 74 -2.53 6.54 9.21
N GLU A 75 -1.93 7.16 10.23
CA GLU A 75 -2.60 7.51 11.49
C GLU A 75 -3.74 8.51 11.30
N ASN A 76 -3.67 9.34 10.26
CA ASN A 76 -4.65 10.38 9.95
C ASN A 76 -5.47 10.06 8.69
N LEU A 77 -5.46 8.81 8.25
CA LEU A 77 -6.10 8.40 7.01
C LEU A 77 -7.62 8.42 7.13
N GLU A 78 -8.28 9.13 6.22
CA GLU A 78 -9.74 9.12 6.17
C GLU A 78 -10.26 7.83 5.53
N GLU A 79 -11.34 7.28 6.08
CA GLU A 79 -11.98 6.11 5.49
C GLU A 79 -12.63 6.44 4.16
N LYS A 80 -12.15 5.79 3.10
CA LYS A 80 -12.74 5.86 1.77
C LYS A 80 -13.68 4.69 1.54
N LYS A 81 -14.81 4.96 0.87
CA LYS A 81 -15.67 3.90 0.34
C LYS A 81 -15.15 3.39 -0.99
N ILE A 82 -15.32 2.10 -1.23
CA ILE A 82 -15.06 1.50 -2.55
C ILE A 82 -15.93 2.16 -3.62
N GLY A 83 -15.40 2.30 -4.84
CA GLY A 83 -16.17 2.81 -5.97
C GLY A 83 -17.29 1.84 -6.39
N ILE A 84 -18.34 2.39 -7.03
CA ILE A 84 -19.54 1.63 -7.41
C ILE A 84 -19.17 0.49 -8.38
N THR A 85 -18.35 0.78 -9.38
CA THR A 85 -17.92 -0.19 -10.39
C THR A 85 -17.15 -1.36 -9.74
N GLU A 86 -16.15 -1.05 -8.92
CA GLU A 86 -15.37 -2.06 -8.21
C GLU A 86 -16.26 -2.89 -7.29
N SER A 87 -17.16 -2.25 -6.53
CA SER A 87 -18.06 -2.95 -5.61
C SER A 87 -18.96 -3.96 -6.32
N LYS A 88 -19.45 -3.62 -7.52
CA LYS A 88 -20.28 -4.51 -8.34
C LYS A 88 -19.47 -5.70 -8.86
N ILE A 89 -18.26 -5.46 -9.36
CA ILE A 89 -17.36 -6.51 -9.87
C ILE A 89 -17.02 -7.50 -8.75
N PHE A 90 -16.56 -7.01 -7.59
CA PHE A 90 -16.21 -7.90 -6.49
C PHE A 90 -17.41 -8.64 -5.92
N SER A 91 -18.59 -8.02 -5.86
CA SER A 91 -19.82 -8.72 -5.46
C SER A 91 -20.18 -9.85 -6.41
N GLU A 92 -20.00 -9.65 -7.72
CA GLU A 92 -20.25 -10.69 -8.73
C GLU A 92 -19.26 -11.85 -8.59
N LEU A 93 -17.97 -11.53 -8.46
CA LEU A 93 -16.92 -12.54 -8.29
C LEU A 93 -17.12 -13.35 -6.99
N LEU A 94 -17.60 -12.71 -5.92
CA LEU A 94 -17.81 -13.35 -4.61
C LEU A 94 -19.15 -14.07 -4.45
N LYS A 95 -19.91 -14.33 -5.53
CA LYS A 95 -21.18 -15.08 -5.43
C LYS A 95 -21.01 -16.51 -4.91
N ASN A 96 -20.00 -17.23 -5.41
CA ASN A 96 -19.82 -18.65 -5.11
C ASN A 96 -19.02 -18.89 -3.81
N LYS A 97 -18.11 -17.96 -3.45
CA LYS A 97 -17.23 -18.02 -2.26
C LYS A 97 -16.46 -19.35 -2.13
N ASP A 98 -15.95 -19.83 -3.26
CA ASP A 98 -15.04 -20.98 -3.36
C ASP A 98 -13.61 -20.53 -3.73
N GLU A 99 -12.66 -21.46 -3.73
CA GLU A 99 -11.26 -21.18 -4.04
C GLU A 99 -11.07 -20.54 -5.43
N LEU A 100 -11.84 -20.97 -6.43
CA LEU A 100 -11.77 -20.42 -7.79
C LEU A 100 -12.22 -18.96 -7.80
N SER A 101 -13.32 -18.65 -7.13
CA SER A 101 -13.85 -17.30 -7.00
C SER A 101 -12.87 -16.38 -6.29
N PHE A 102 -12.22 -16.85 -5.22
CA PHE A 102 -11.20 -16.09 -4.51
C PHE A 102 -9.95 -15.85 -5.37
N LYS A 103 -9.51 -16.83 -6.18
CA LYS A 103 -8.43 -16.62 -7.16
C LYS A 103 -8.80 -15.53 -8.17
N GLN A 104 -10.06 -15.49 -8.63
CA GLN A 104 -10.53 -14.42 -9.53
C GLN A 104 -10.57 -13.06 -8.84
N VAL A 105 -11.04 -13.00 -7.59
CA VAL A 105 -10.99 -11.77 -6.76
C VAL A 105 -9.56 -11.30 -6.59
N ALA A 106 -8.61 -12.19 -6.29
CA ALA A 106 -7.20 -11.84 -6.14
C ALA A 106 -6.62 -11.24 -7.44
N LYS A 107 -6.96 -11.81 -8.60
CA LYS A 107 -6.53 -11.28 -9.91
C LYS A 107 -7.10 -9.88 -10.18
N GLU A 108 -8.39 -9.69 -9.94
CA GLU A 108 -9.02 -8.38 -10.15
C GLU A 108 -8.52 -7.36 -9.12
N LEU A 109 -8.29 -7.77 -7.87
CA LEU A 109 -7.71 -6.94 -6.83
C LEU A 109 -6.30 -6.49 -7.21
N ALA A 110 -5.45 -7.38 -7.72
CA ALA A 110 -4.11 -7.04 -8.17
C ALA A 110 -4.14 -6.02 -9.31
N LYS A 111 -5.05 -6.20 -10.28
CA LYS A 111 -5.26 -5.28 -11.40
C LYS A 111 -5.75 -3.91 -10.95
N VAL A 112 -6.80 -3.85 -10.12
CA VAL A 112 -7.41 -2.59 -9.67
C VAL A 112 -6.47 -1.83 -8.72
N SER A 113 -5.79 -2.54 -7.81
CA SER A 113 -4.83 -1.94 -6.88
C SER A 113 -3.50 -1.58 -7.54
N ASN A 114 -3.19 -2.16 -8.70
CA ASN A 114 -1.86 -2.11 -9.34
C ASN A 114 -0.73 -2.60 -8.42
N ASN A 115 -1.00 -3.65 -7.64
CA ASN A 115 -0.06 -4.22 -6.67
C ASN A 115 -0.09 -5.76 -6.74
N ALA A 116 0.83 -6.41 -6.04
CA ALA A 116 0.77 -7.85 -5.84
C ALA A 116 -0.29 -8.20 -4.79
N VAL A 117 -0.90 -9.37 -4.94
CA VAL A 117 -1.89 -9.90 -4.01
C VAL A 117 -1.51 -11.31 -3.62
N PHE A 118 -1.57 -11.59 -2.32
CA PHE A 118 -1.39 -12.92 -1.74
C PHE A 118 -2.69 -13.36 -1.11
N TRP A 119 -3.00 -14.65 -1.23
CA TRP A 119 -4.21 -15.26 -0.71
C TRP A 119 -3.90 -16.67 -0.21
N ALA A 120 -3.83 -16.85 1.10
CA ALA A 120 -3.73 -18.14 1.75
C ALA A 120 -5.13 -18.66 2.09
N PHE A 121 -5.55 -19.76 1.48
CA PHE A 121 -6.84 -20.41 1.77
C PHE A 121 -6.82 -21.17 3.10
N HIS A 122 -5.62 -21.63 3.47
CA HIS A 122 -5.21 -22.16 4.76
C HIS A 122 -3.68 -22.08 4.86
N GLN A 123 -3.10 -22.46 6.00
CA GLN A 123 -1.67 -22.27 6.30
C GLN A 123 -0.73 -22.71 5.16
N ASN A 124 -0.94 -23.89 4.57
CA ASN A 124 -0.09 -24.43 3.48
C ASN A 124 -0.71 -24.37 2.07
N ASN A 125 -1.65 -23.46 1.80
CA ASN A 125 -2.21 -23.28 0.45
C ASN A 125 -2.29 -21.81 0.13
N LEU A 126 -1.23 -21.34 -0.53
CA LEU A 126 -1.05 -19.98 -0.96
C LEU A 126 -1.31 -19.85 -2.46
N TYR A 127 -2.00 -18.78 -2.81
CA TYR A 127 -2.11 -18.26 -4.15
C TYR A 127 -1.57 -16.84 -4.18
N TYR A 128 -0.87 -16.46 -5.25
CA TYR A 128 -0.44 -15.09 -5.47
C TYR A 128 -0.58 -14.66 -6.92
N THR A 129 -0.69 -13.36 -7.13
CA THR A 129 -0.81 -12.76 -8.46
C THR A 129 -0.41 -11.29 -8.41
N GLY A 130 -0.20 -10.65 -9.57
CA GLY A 130 0.17 -9.23 -9.62
C GLY A 130 1.65 -8.93 -9.33
N ILE A 131 2.53 -9.93 -9.31
CA ILE A 131 3.99 -9.72 -9.16
C ILE A 131 4.52 -8.79 -10.25
N SER A 132 4.03 -8.90 -11.49
CA SER A 132 4.37 -7.98 -12.57
C SER A 132 3.99 -6.54 -12.25
N ASN A 133 2.86 -6.31 -11.56
CA ASN A 133 2.42 -4.97 -11.17
C ASN A 133 3.35 -4.38 -10.11
N LEU A 134 3.79 -5.20 -9.15
CA LEU A 134 4.78 -4.81 -8.16
C LEU A 134 6.12 -4.47 -8.83
N LEU A 135 6.66 -5.36 -9.66
CA LEU A 135 7.94 -5.16 -10.34
C LEU A 135 7.92 -4.00 -11.36
N SER A 136 6.72 -3.60 -11.83
CA SER A 136 6.58 -2.45 -12.73
C SER A 136 6.63 -1.09 -12.04
N GLN A 137 6.62 -1.04 -10.69
CA GLN A 137 6.69 0.25 -9.99
C GLN A 137 8.10 0.87 -10.12
N PRO A 138 8.20 2.21 -10.19
CA PRO A 138 9.45 2.96 -10.29
C PRO A 138 10.57 2.51 -9.33
N GLU A 139 10.22 2.10 -8.11
CA GLU A 139 11.15 1.63 -7.08
C GLU A 139 11.88 0.37 -7.50
N PHE A 140 11.18 -0.56 -8.17
CA PHE A 140 11.71 -1.88 -8.50
C PHE A 140 12.37 -1.95 -9.87
N CYS A 141 12.65 -0.79 -10.49
CA CYS A 141 13.50 -0.73 -11.69
C CYS A 141 15.00 -0.92 -11.37
N GLN A 142 15.40 -0.86 -10.09
CA GLN A 142 16.78 -1.07 -9.66
C GLN A 142 17.10 -2.55 -9.46
N THR A 143 18.26 -3.00 -9.95
CA THR A 143 18.64 -4.43 -9.96
C THR A 143 18.70 -5.05 -8.56
N GLU A 144 19.11 -4.28 -7.54
CA GLU A 144 19.20 -4.74 -6.14
C GLU A 144 17.82 -5.13 -5.60
N LEU A 145 16.82 -4.25 -5.76
CA LEU A 145 15.46 -4.49 -5.28
C LEU A 145 14.76 -5.63 -6.03
N ILE A 146 15.10 -5.87 -7.31
CA ILE A 146 14.58 -7.03 -8.06
C ILE A 146 15.04 -8.34 -7.40
N TYR A 147 16.31 -8.41 -6.99
CA TYR A 147 16.85 -9.59 -6.32
C TYR A 147 16.19 -9.81 -4.95
N ASP A 148 15.96 -8.75 -4.18
CA ASP A 148 15.29 -8.84 -2.88
C ASP A 148 13.82 -9.29 -3.02
N ILE A 149 13.09 -8.79 -4.03
CA ILE A 149 11.74 -9.29 -4.35
C ILE A 149 11.76 -10.76 -4.77
N SER A 150 12.75 -11.19 -5.55
CA SER A 150 12.88 -12.61 -5.94
C SER A 150 13.00 -13.52 -4.72
N LYS A 151 13.81 -13.14 -3.72
CA LYS A 151 13.90 -13.90 -2.46
C LYS A 151 12.58 -13.97 -1.72
N ILE A 152 11.83 -12.87 -1.69
CA ILE A 152 10.51 -12.82 -1.05
C ILE A 152 9.55 -13.79 -1.74
N ILE A 153 9.57 -13.85 -3.08
CA ILE A 153 8.74 -14.77 -3.85
C ILE A 153 9.13 -16.23 -3.56
N ASP A 154 10.42 -16.54 -3.50
CA ASP A 154 10.92 -17.88 -3.20
C ASP A 154 10.54 -18.35 -1.78
N GLN A 155 10.44 -17.42 -0.83
CA GLN A 155 10.17 -17.69 0.59
C GLN A 155 8.74 -17.35 1.04
N VAL A 156 7.86 -17.01 0.10
CA VAL A 156 6.54 -16.46 0.43
C VAL A 156 5.72 -17.40 1.32
N ASP A 157 5.79 -18.70 1.09
CA ASP A 157 5.07 -19.71 1.88
C ASP A 157 5.54 -19.71 3.35
N GLU A 158 6.86 -19.59 3.58
CA GLU A 158 7.45 -19.51 4.92
C GLU A 158 7.04 -18.20 5.63
N ILE A 159 7.09 -17.08 4.92
CA ILE A 159 6.68 -15.77 5.45
C ILE A 159 5.21 -15.83 5.87
N ILE A 160 4.33 -16.33 5.01
CA ILE A 160 2.90 -16.46 5.29
C ILE A 160 2.67 -17.37 6.49
N ASN A 161 3.36 -18.51 6.57
CA ASN A 161 3.26 -19.43 7.72
C ASN A 161 3.63 -18.76 9.05
N ASN A 162 4.67 -17.93 9.05
CA ASN A 162 5.16 -17.23 10.25
C ASN A 162 4.22 -16.13 10.75
N ILE A 163 3.42 -15.54 9.85
CA ILE A 163 2.48 -14.46 10.19
C ILE A 163 1.04 -14.94 10.31
N PHE A 164 0.68 -16.11 9.77
CA PHE A 164 -0.70 -16.59 9.64
C PHE A 164 -1.48 -16.49 10.96
N ASN A 165 -0.88 -16.93 12.07
CA ASN A 165 -1.54 -16.92 13.39
C ASN A 165 -1.51 -15.54 14.09
N LYS A 166 -0.67 -14.61 13.63
CA LYS A 166 -0.50 -13.27 14.21
C LYS A 166 -1.47 -12.24 13.62
N ILE A 167 -1.92 -12.45 12.38
CA ILE A 167 -2.85 -11.53 11.71
C ILE A 167 -4.27 -11.65 12.29
N LYS A 168 -4.91 -10.50 12.48
CA LYS A 168 -6.27 -10.31 13.01
C LYS A 168 -7.32 -10.29 11.89
N GLU A 169 -8.59 -10.36 12.28
CA GLU A 169 -9.72 -10.30 11.35
C GLU A 169 -10.03 -8.88 10.83
N GLU A 170 -9.42 -7.87 11.45
CA GLU A 170 -9.41 -6.49 10.97
C GLU A 170 -8.21 -6.25 10.06
N PRO A 171 -8.33 -5.42 9.00
CA PRO A 171 -7.21 -5.09 8.14
C PRO A 171 -6.07 -4.41 8.90
N GLN A 172 -4.86 -4.95 8.77
CA GLN A 172 -3.64 -4.45 9.39
C GLN A 172 -2.67 -3.98 8.31
N ILE A 173 -2.04 -2.83 8.54
CA ILE A 173 -1.02 -2.28 7.66
C ILE A 173 0.34 -2.54 8.29
N PHE A 174 1.28 -3.05 7.49
CA PHE A 174 2.68 -3.19 7.83
C PHE A 174 3.49 -2.36 6.84
N LEU A 175 4.44 -1.60 7.36
CA LEU A 175 5.18 -0.63 6.57
C LEU A 175 6.65 -0.69 6.92
N GLY A 176 7.49 -0.68 5.88
CA GLY A 176 8.92 -0.52 6.00
C GLY A 176 9.53 -1.54 6.97
N SER A 177 10.27 -1.06 7.96
CA SER A 177 10.96 -1.89 8.96
C SER A 177 10.10 -2.94 9.68
N THR A 178 8.78 -2.75 9.73
CA THR A 178 7.82 -3.69 10.36
C THR A 178 7.22 -4.71 9.40
N ASN A 179 7.51 -4.60 8.10
CA ASN A 179 6.88 -5.39 7.06
C ASN A 179 7.50 -6.79 6.95
N PRO A 180 6.69 -7.87 7.03
CA PRO A 180 7.19 -9.24 6.93
C PRO A 180 7.79 -9.59 5.55
N PHE A 181 7.49 -8.79 4.52
CA PHE A 181 7.98 -8.95 3.15
C PHE A 181 9.13 -7.98 2.83
N GLY A 182 9.85 -7.45 3.82
CA GLY A 182 11.01 -6.58 3.62
C GLY A 182 10.73 -5.09 3.83
N ASP A 183 11.79 -4.36 4.15
CA ASP A 183 11.75 -2.98 4.64
C ASP A 183 11.49 -1.91 3.57
N PHE A 184 11.47 -2.29 2.29
CA PHE A 184 11.10 -1.45 1.17
C PHE A 184 9.62 -1.60 0.77
N CYS A 185 8.86 -2.43 1.49
CA CYS A 185 7.47 -2.76 1.17
C CYS A 185 6.44 -2.09 2.10
N GLY A 186 5.24 -1.90 1.55
CA GLY A 186 4.00 -1.71 2.30
C GLY A 186 3.07 -2.89 2.08
N THR A 187 2.38 -3.35 3.12
CA THR A 187 1.45 -4.48 3.01
C THR A 187 0.19 -4.23 3.82
N ILE A 188 -0.97 -4.58 3.25
CA ILE A 188 -2.25 -4.63 3.96
C ILE A 188 -2.68 -6.09 4.03
N LEU A 189 -2.88 -6.62 5.23
CA LEU A 189 -3.25 -8.02 5.47
C LEU A 189 -4.55 -8.10 6.28
N VAL A 190 -5.40 -9.07 5.98
CA VAL A 190 -6.59 -9.37 6.77
C VAL A 190 -6.86 -10.87 6.83
N LYS A 191 -7.13 -11.37 8.02
CA LYS A 191 -7.61 -12.74 8.23
C LYS A 191 -9.12 -12.77 8.04
N TYR A 192 -9.64 -13.83 7.44
CA TYR A 192 -11.08 -14.07 7.36
C TYR A 192 -11.42 -15.48 7.82
N LYS A 193 -12.67 -15.64 8.27
CA LYS A 193 -13.27 -16.93 8.59
C LYS A 193 -14.48 -17.11 7.69
N PHE A 194 -14.49 -18.19 6.92
CA PHE A 194 -15.62 -18.54 6.07
C PHE A 194 -15.92 -20.03 6.18
N LYS A 195 -17.14 -20.37 6.61
CA LYS A 195 -17.53 -21.73 7.00
C LYS A 195 -16.53 -22.28 8.04
N ASN A 196 -15.86 -23.39 7.75
CA ASN A 196 -14.85 -24.00 8.63
C ASN A 196 -13.41 -23.64 8.23
N ASN A 197 -13.23 -22.75 7.23
CA ASN A 197 -11.91 -22.38 6.73
C ASN A 197 -11.49 -21.02 7.28
N ILE A 198 -10.23 -20.94 7.71
CA ILE A 198 -9.56 -19.69 8.08
C ILE A 198 -8.56 -19.41 6.97
N GLY A 199 -8.65 -18.22 6.39
CA GLY A 199 -7.73 -17.76 5.37
C GLY A 199 -7.17 -16.38 5.69
N LEU A 200 -6.18 -15.99 4.91
CA LEU A 200 -5.50 -14.70 4.98
C LEU A 200 -5.37 -14.18 3.56
N PHE A 201 -5.68 -12.92 3.32
CA PHE A 201 -5.30 -12.30 2.06
C PHE A 201 -4.80 -10.88 2.28
N GLY A 202 -4.11 -10.35 1.29
CA GLY A 202 -3.56 -9.02 1.39
C GLY A 202 -2.92 -8.52 0.12
N ILE A 203 -2.62 -7.22 0.13
CA ILE A 203 -1.93 -6.50 -0.93
C ILE A 203 -0.50 -6.26 -0.48
N LEU A 204 0.46 -6.54 -1.37
CA LEU A 204 1.87 -6.17 -1.24
C LEU A 204 2.22 -5.13 -2.31
N GLY A 205 2.72 -3.99 -1.87
CA GLY A 205 3.10 -2.87 -2.72
C GLY A 205 4.38 -2.19 -2.24
N PRO A 206 4.84 -1.15 -2.95
CA PRO A 206 5.84 -0.24 -2.41
C PRO A 206 5.27 0.49 -1.19
N MET A 207 6.14 1.06 -0.36
CA MET A 207 5.74 1.87 0.81
C MET A 207 4.78 3.02 0.46
N ARG A 208 4.78 3.48 -0.80
CA ARG A 208 3.93 4.57 -1.30
C ARG A 208 2.60 4.14 -1.92
N MET A 209 2.16 2.89 -1.78
CA MET A 209 0.92 2.45 -2.44
C MET A 209 -0.31 3.28 -2.02
N ASP A 210 -1.38 3.27 -2.81
CA ASP A 210 -2.62 4.00 -2.51
C ASP A 210 -3.39 3.34 -1.35
N TYR A 211 -3.03 3.68 -0.11
CA TYR A 211 -3.62 3.10 1.10
C TYR A 211 -5.11 3.39 1.25
N GLU A 212 -5.57 4.58 0.88
CA GLU A 212 -7.00 4.93 0.94
C GLU A 212 -7.82 3.96 0.10
N LYS A 213 -7.40 3.77 -1.16
CA LYS A 213 -8.07 2.86 -2.10
C LYS A 213 -7.91 1.40 -1.67
N ASN A 214 -6.70 0.98 -1.33
CA ASN A 214 -6.39 -0.42 -1.04
C ASN A 214 -7.10 -0.89 0.24
N LEU A 215 -7.18 -0.05 1.29
CA LEU A 215 -7.97 -0.38 2.48
C LEU A 215 -9.47 -0.47 2.17
N ALA A 216 -10.01 0.43 1.35
CA ALA A 216 -11.41 0.38 0.95
C ALA A 216 -11.75 -0.93 0.22
N LEU A 217 -10.86 -1.38 -0.68
CA LEU A 217 -10.98 -2.65 -1.39
C LEU A 217 -10.91 -3.84 -0.44
N ILE A 218 -9.89 -3.90 0.43
CA ILE A 218 -9.71 -5.00 1.39
C ILE A 218 -10.89 -5.08 2.36
N LYS A 219 -11.33 -3.96 2.94
CA LYS A 219 -12.49 -3.91 3.84
C LYS A 219 -13.76 -4.42 3.15
N PHE A 220 -14.02 -3.96 1.93
CA PHE A 220 -15.20 -4.39 1.18
C PHE A 220 -15.17 -5.90 0.89
N ILE A 221 -14.05 -6.40 0.37
CA ILE A 221 -13.89 -7.83 0.04
C ILE A 221 -14.02 -8.68 1.31
N ASN A 222 -13.36 -8.29 2.40
CA ASN A 222 -13.43 -9.02 3.68
C ASN A 222 -14.87 -9.09 4.18
N ASN A 223 -15.58 -7.96 4.19
CA ASN A 223 -17.00 -7.91 4.58
C ASN A 223 -17.87 -8.82 3.70
N LYS A 224 -17.65 -8.81 2.38
CA LYS A 224 -18.41 -9.68 1.46
C LYS A 224 -18.14 -11.17 1.63
N ILE A 225 -16.92 -11.54 2.04
CA ILE A 225 -16.58 -12.93 2.35
C ILE A 225 -17.32 -13.39 3.61
N ILE A 226 -17.29 -12.58 4.69
CA ILE A 226 -17.88 -12.94 5.99
C ILE A 226 -19.41 -12.80 6.04
N GLU A 227 -20.01 -12.00 5.15
CA GLU A 227 -21.46 -11.93 4.97
C GLU A 227 -22.03 -13.33 4.66
N LYS A 228 -23.17 -13.68 5.25
CA LYS A 228 -23.84 -14.97 5.01
C LYS A 228 -24.51 -15.00 3.64
#